data_AF-A0A0C9XVB2-F1
#
_entry.id   AF-A0A0C9XVB2-F1
#
_cell.length_a   1.000
_cell.length_b   1.000
_cell.length_c   1.000
_cell.angle_alpha   90.00
_cell.angle_beta   90.00
_cell.angle_gamma   90.00
#
_symmetry.space_group_name_H-M   'P 1'
#
loop_
_entity.id
_entity.type
_entity.pdbx_description
1 polymer ?
#
loop_
_entity_poly.entity_id
_entity_poly.type
_entity_poly.pdbx_seq_one_letter_code
_entity_poly.pdbx_strand_id
1 'polypeptide(L)'
;MESSSSTALLQSAIGTTISGSAQVINAGHDIIFHGSLPAPGTSSLLRPVSNATHTRAGHVPRCDPETRLEVIAEIREWLDGHDNDKRAVVCWLNGPAGYGKSALAQTIAESYAAEGRLLGSFFFLRGAGERSHISRLIPTLAHQISLTVPGAKLLIERALEDEPALLGSTVSLAHRLRRLVIEPIHLNTSQLSYSSKNVSRSVKKQIVVIDALDECDDKAEMAGFIDVLLSASSGGTHLPFRILLTSRVEEHIRKKFDSSKARFLHRLELQNFGARQDIKVHFQKEFDCIYDQNWRIMQRIPKPWPSAGVLTALLDKAGSSFAFATTLIQCVGGDLVPHRALEKLLATGVNGLDSLYEQVLSSASWSGDFCQILGTIMVLKDNKSISFLSSLLSLQHEEVICGLLQVQSIIMIPGDDDEPVVFYHTSLRDFLTIQSRSKQYFIDPSLQHLHLAIHCLKHLAGYPSKDFFEGDVADYACLNWPHHILLGFQTSKVDETMTTSLVTLIENLLTFQGKIWYNTMLTFRPHNKERMLSCVMDGKILFQVSYCNCQMNTTLLICISHCRGQSLQ
;
A
#
# COMPACT_ATOMS: atom_id res chain seq x y z
N MET A 1 -47.60 -14.56 -73.75
CA MET A 1 -46.53 -15.44 -73.24
C MET A 1 -45.61 -14.58 -72.39
N GLU A 2 -45.26 -15.13 -71.24
CA GLU A 2 -44.75 -14.46 -70.04
C GLU A 2 -43.49 -13.61 -70.27
N SER A 3 -43.44 -12.45 -69.61
CA SER A 3 -42.18 -11.90 -69.10
C SER A 3 -42.41 -11.45 -67.66
N SER A 4 -42.28 -12.37 -66.71
CA SER A 4 -42.17 -12.00 -65.29
C SER A 4 -40.81 -11.32 -65.12
N SER A 5 -40.80 -10.00 -64.97
CA SER A 5 -39.61 -9.31 -64.49
C SER A 5 -39.48 -9.63 -63.00
N SER A 6 -38.57 -10.52 -62.63
CA SER A 6 -38.15 -10.63 -61.23
C SER A 6 -37.33 -9.39 -60.88
N THR A 7 -37.95 -8.45 -60.17
CA THR A 7 -37.22 -7.35 -59.53
C THR A 7 -36.46 -7.90 -58.34
N ALA A 8 -35.20 -8.28 -58.56
CA ALA A 8 -34.28 -8.58 -57.47
C ALA A 8 -33.80 -7.27 -56.85
N LEU A 9 -34.14 -7.02 -55.59
CA LEU A 9 -33.79 -5.76 -54.89
C LEU A 9 -32.28 -5.64 -54.61
N LEU A 10 -31.57 -6.77 -54.54
CA LEU A 10 -30.14 -6.85 -54.21
C LEU A 10 -29.48 -7.98 -55.01
N GLN A 11 -29.36 -7.80 -56.33
CA GLN A 11 -28.65 -8.76 -57.17
C GLN A 11 -27.14 -8.44 -57.16
N SER A 12 -26.31 -9.44 -56.84
CA SER A 12 -24.83 -9.35 -56.83
C SER A 12 -24.22 -8.37 -55.80
N ALA A 13 -24.90 -8.09 -54.68
CA ALA A 13 -24.35 -7.28 -53.61
C ALA A 13 -23.34 -8.05 -52.75
N ILE A 14 -22.22 -7.42 -52.39
CA ILE A 14 -21.17 -7.98 -51.52
C ILE A 14 -20.94 -7.00 -50.37
N GLY A 15 -20.92 -7.50 -49.13
CA GLY A 15 -20.67 -6.68 -47.93
C GLY A 15 -21.88 -5.86 -47.45
N THR A 16 -23.10 -6.24 -47.83
CA THR A 16 -24.32 -5.53 -47.45
C THR A 16 -24.59 -5.67 -45.95
N THR A 17 -24.66 -4.54 -45.23
CA THR A 17 -25.08 -4.51 -43.82
C THR A 17 -26.51 -3.99 -43.77
N ILE A 18 -27.44 -4.79 -43.26
CA ILE A 18 -28.82 -4.36 -42.97
C ILE A 18 -28.89 -4.11 -41.47
N SER A 19 -29.10 -2.86 -41.07
CA SER A 19 -29.16 -2.43 -39.66
C SER A 19 -30.53 -1.85 -39.30
N GLY A 20 -30.93 -1.98 -38.04
CA GLY A 20 -32.27 -1.62 -37.55
C GLY A 20 -33.20 -2.83 -37.45
N SER A 21 -34.41 -2.65 -36.91
CA SER A 21 -35.42 -3.69 -36.74
C SER A 21 -36.16 -4.03 -38.05
N ALA A 22 -35.42 -4.25 -39.13
CA ALA A 22 -35.97 -4.59 -40.44
C ALA A 22 -36.47 -6.06 -40.44
N GLN A 23 -37.70 -6.29 -40.93
CA GLN A 23 -38.24 -7.62 -41.20
C GLN A 23 -38.05 -7.97 -42.68
N VAL A 24 -37.36 -9.08 -42.96
CA VAL A 24 -37.19 -9.63 -44.31
C VAL A 24 -38.15 -10.80 -44.47
N ILE A 25 -39.10 -10.72 -45.40
CA ILE A 25 -40.06 -11.78 -45.71
C ILE A 25 -39.72 -12.33 -47.10
N ASN A 26 -39.34 -13.61 -47.17
CA ASN A 26 -38.99 -14.27 -48.41
C ASN A 26 -40.19 -15.04 -48.99
N ALA A 27 -40.47 -14.88 -50.28
CA ALA A 27 -41.51 -15.59 -51.02
C ALA A 27 -40.86 -16.45 -52.12
N GLY A 28 -40.27 -17.58 -51.73
CA GLY A 28 -39.71 -18.57 -52.67
C GLY A 28 -38.63 -19.46 -52.04
N HIS A 29 -38.62 -20.74 -52.43
CA HIS A 29 -37.60 -21.72 -52.04
C HIS A 29 -36.24 -21.33 -52.66
N ASP A 30 -35.30 -20.81 -51.87
CA ASP A 30 -34.18 -21.61 -51.35
C ASP A 30 -33.01 -20.81 -50.70
N ILE A 31 -32.37 -21.49 -49.74
CA ILE A 31 -31.09 -21.29 -49.01
C ILE A 31 -31.01 -20.18 -47.94
N ILE A 32 -30.72 -20.62 -46.71
CA ILE A 32 -30.38 -19.80 -45.54
C ILE A 32 -28.86 -19.88 -45.30
N PHE A 33 -28.18 -18.73 -45.31
CA PHE A 33 -26.83 -18.60 -44.78
C PHE A 33 -26.88 -18.63 -43.24
N HIS A 34 -26.37 -19.69 -42.61
CA HIS A 34 -25.96 -19.62 -41.21
C HIS A 34 -24.58 -18.96 -41.10
N GLY A 35 -24.56 -17.64 -41.28
CA GLY A 35 -23.46 -16.80 -40.82
C GLY A 35 -23.66 -16.51 -39.34
N SER A 36 -23.26 -17.43 -38.46
CA SER A 36 -23.07 -17.11 -37.05
C SER A 36 -22.07 -15.95 -36.99
N LEU A 37 -22.43 -14.83 -36.34
CA LEU A 37 -21.42 -13.87 -35.89
C LEU A 37 -20.31 -14.67 -35.21
N PRO A 38 -19.02 -14.47 -35.53
CA PRO A 38 -17.97 -15.16 -34.82
C PRO A 38 -18.18 -14.89 -33.33
N ALA A 39 -18.26 -15.96 -32.54
CA ALA A 39 -18.41 -15.85 -31.10
C ALA A 39 -17.39 -14.83 -30.58
N PRO A 40 -17.77 -13.94 -29.64
CA PRO A 40 -16.82 -12.99 -29.07
C PRO A 40 -15.57 -13.75 -28.62
N GLY A 41 -14.42 -13.39 -29.19
CA GLY A 41 -13.17 -14.09 -28.91
C GLY A 41 -12.86 -14.10 -27.41
N THR A 42 -12.08 -15.06 -26.93
CA THR A 42 -11.77 -15.24 -25.50
C THR A 42 -11.37 -13.94 -24.77
N SER A 43 -10.67 -13.03 -25.46
CA SER A 43 -10.29 -11.71 -24.95
C SER A 43 -11.48 -10.79 -24.64
N SER A 44 -12.53 -10.77 -25.49
CA SER A 44 -13.69 -9.91 -25.28
C SER A 44 -14.63 -10.46 -24.21
N LEU A 45 -14.64 -11.79 -24.01
CA LEU A 45 -15.35 -12.44 -22.92
C LEU A 45 -14.69 -12.19 -21.56
N LEU A 46 -13.40 -12.48 -21.45
CA LEU A 46 -12.65 -12.33 -20.19
C LEU A 46 -12.39 -10.87 -19.83
N ARG A 47 -12.35 -9.98 -20.83
CA ARG A 47 -12.02 -8.56 -20.69
C ARG A 47 -10.76 -8.38 -19.82
N PRO A 48 -9.56 -8.79 -20.26
CA PRO A 48 -8.36 -8.67 -19.43
C PRO A 48 -7.99 -7.20 -19.17
N VAL A 49 -7.39 -6.93 -18.00
CA VAL A 49 -6.86 -5.59 -17.66
C VAL A 49 -5.43 -5.49 -18.19
N SER A 50 -5.27 -4.91 -19.39
CA SER A 50 -3.99 -4.89 -20.12
C SER A 50 -2.88 -4.11 -19.41
N ASN A 51 -3.21 -3.07 -18.65
CA ASN A 51 -2.24 -2.28 -17.87
C ASN A 51 -1.92 -2.88 -16.49
N ALA A 52 -2.42 -4.08 -16.18
CA ALA A 52 -2.11 -4.83 -14.96
C ALA A 52 -1.11 -5.97 -15.18
N THR A 53 -0.60 -6.19 -16.40
CA THR A 53 0.34 -7.29 -16.70
C THR A 53 1.80 -6.83 -16.61
N HIS A 54 2.75 -7.77 -16.67
CA HIS A 54 4.18 -7.46 -16.79
C HIS A 54 4.52 -6.72 -18.10
N THR A 55 3.69 -6.83 -19.15
CA THR A 55 3.88 -6.14 -20.44
C THR A 55 3.22 -4.75 -20.49
N ARG A 56 2.76 -4.22 -19.35
CA ARG A 56 2.11 -2.91 -19.29
C ARG A 56 3.01 -1.78 -19.84
N ALA A 57 2.38 -0.84 -20.52
CA ALA A 57 3.05 0.33 -21.08
C ALA A 57 3.42 1.36 -20.00
N GLY A 58 4.36 2.24 -20.33
CA GLY A 58 4.83 3.34 -19.48
C GLY A 58 6.10 3.00 -18.69
N HIS A 59 6.46 3.87 -17.74
CA HIS A 59 7.59 3.62 -16.87
C HIS A 59 7.22 2.55 -15.86
N VAL A 60 7.89 1.40 -15.95
CA VAL A 60 7.68 0.25 -15.07
C VAL A 60 8.92 0.06 -14.22
N PRO A 61 8.80 0.06 -12.88
CA PRO A 61 9.95 -0.14 -12.00
C PRO A 61 10.53 -1.53 -12.22
N ARG A 62 11.86 -1.62 -12.34
CA ARG A 62 12.64 -2.86 -12.45
C ARG A 62 13.83 -2.78 -11.53
N CYS A 63 14.33 -3.93 -11.10
CA CYS A 63 15.64 -3.97 -10.45
C CYS A 63 16.69 -3.56 -11.48
N ASP A 64 17.64 -2.73 -11.05
CA ASP A 64 18.80 -2.45 -11.88
C ASP A 64 19.62 -3.72 -12.09
N PRO A 65 20.34 -3.84 -13.22
CA PRO A 65 21.26 -4.94 -13.43
C PRO A 65 22.19 -5.13 -12.21
N GLU A 66 22.42 -6.39 -11.85
CA GLU A 66 23.28 -6.78 -10.72
C GLU A 66 22.77 -6.37 -9.32
N THR A 67 21.52 -5.90 -9.19
CA THR A 67 20.91 -5.59 -7.89
C THR A 67 19.92 -6.67 -7.43
N ARG A 68 19.65 -6.73 -6.12
CA ARG A 68 18.69 -7.65 -5.48
C ARG A 68 18.96 -9.13 -5.76
N LEU A 69 20.20 -9.48 -6.12
CA LEU A 69 20.59 -10.81 -6.56
C LEU A 69 20.31 -11.89 -5.50
N GLU A 70 20.50 -11.58 -4.22
CA GLU A 70 20.24 -12.49 -3.10
C GLU A 70 18.77 -12.89 -3.03
N VAL A 71 17.85 -11.92 -3.05
CA VAL A 71 16.40 -12.19 -3.03
C VAL A 71 15.96 -12.95 -4.27
N ILE A 72 16.49 -12.57 -5.44
CA ILE A 72 16.20 -13.26 -6.70
C ILE A 72 16.66 -14.72 -6.63
N ALA A 73 17.82 -14.98 -6.03
CA ALA A 73 18.34 -16.33 -5.84
C ALA A 73 17.46 -17.15 -4.89
N GLU A 74 16.99 -16.57 -3.78
CA GLU A 74 16.05 -17.26 -2.87
C GLU A 74 14.71 -17.58 -3.54
N ILE A 75 14.15 -16.66 -4.33
CA ILE A 75 12.92 -16.92 -5.10
C ILE A 75 13.15 -18.04 -6.14
N ARG A 76 14.33 -18.05 -6.78
CA ARG A 76 14.71 -19.11 -7.72
C ARG A 76 14.83 -20.46 -7.02
N GLU A 77 15.49 -20.51 -5.87
CA GLU A 77 15.62 -21.74 -5.07
C GLU A 77 14.27 -22.22 -4.55
N TRP A 78 13.38 -21.33 -4.12
CA TRP A 78 12.02 -21.71 -3.76
C TRP A 78 11.25 -22.30 -4.96
N LEU A 79 11.39 -21.72 -6.16
CA LEU A 79 10.70 -22.20 -7.35
C LEU A 79 11.26 -23.56 -7.83
N ASP A 80 12.58 -23.65 -7.99
CA ASP A 80 13.30 -24.73 -8.67
C ASP A 80 14.01 -25.74 -7.75
N GLY A 81 14.12 -25.41 -6.46
CA GLY A 81 14.86 -26.17 -5.47
C GLY A 81 14.43 -27.63 -5.39
N HIS A 82 15.44 -28.49 -5.24
CA HIS A 82 15.30 -29.94 -5.19
C HIS A 82 14.92 -30.48 -3.81
N ASP A 83 14.95 -29.62 -2.78
CA ASP A 83 14.82 -30.05 -1.40
C ASP A 83 13.38 -30.42 -1.02
N ASN A 84 13.26 -31.37 -0.09
CA ASN A 84 12.09 -32.21 0.17
C ASN A 84 10.79 -31.51 0.60
N ASP A 85 10.75 -30.17 0.68
CA ASP A 85 9.55 -29.42 1.07
C ASP A 85 8.76 -28.88 -0.13
N LYS A 86 8.37 -29.82 -1.02
CA LYS A 86 7.50 -29.58 -2.19
C LYS A 86 6.12 -28.98 -1.85
N ARG A 87 5.83 -28.72 -0.58
CA ARG A 87 4.52 -28.31 -0.07
C ARG A 87 4.25 -26.81 -0.25
N ALA A 88 5.29 -25.98 -0.29
CA ALA A 88 5.11 -24.52 -0.30
C ALA A 88 4.82 -23.94 -1.68
N VAL A 89 3.56 -23.98 -2.11
CA VAL A 89 3.15 -23.49 -3.44
C VAL A 89 3.16 -21.97 -3.55
N VAL A 90 2.97 -21.27 -2.43
CA VAL A 90 2.89 -19.81 -2.38
C VAL A 90 4.15 -19.26 -1.70
N CYS A 91 4.79 -18.29 -2.34
CA CYS A 91 5.79 -17.42 -1.74
C CYS A 91 5.18 -16.05 -1.52
N TRP A 92 5.29 -15.54 -0.30
CA TRP A 92 4.88 -14.20 0.07
C TRP A 92 6.11 -13.35 0.39
N LEU A 93 6.36 -12.37 -0.47
CA LEU A 93 7.38 -11.34 -0.28
C LEU A 93 6.74 -10.10 0.33
N ASN A 94 7.08 -9.80 1.57
CA ASN A 94 6.61 -8.61 2.26
C ASN A 94 7.74 -7.60 2.53
N GLY A 95 7.37 -6.42 3.02
CA GLY A 95 8.32 -5.40 3.47
C GLY A 95 7.78 -3.98 3.35
N PRO A 96 8.56 -2.97 3.77
CA PRO A 96 8.11 -1.58 3.86
C PRO A 96 7.78 -0.96 2.50
N ALA A 97 7.03 0.15 2.52
CA ALA A 97 6.81 0.95 1.31
C ALA A 97 8.13 1.50 0.77
N GLY A 98 8.28 1.55 -0.56
CA GLY A 98 9.48 2.11 -1.18
C GLY A 98 10.74 1.23 -1.17
N TYR A 99 10.67 -0.03 -0.69
CA TYR A 99 11.82 -0.94 -0.69
C TYR A 99 12.00 -1.72 -2.01
N GLY A 100 11.10 -1.53 -2.99
CA GLY A 100 11.26 -2.10 -4.34
C GLY A 100 10.58 -3.44 -4.58
N LYS A 101 9.56 -3.82 -3.79
CA LYS A 101 8.76 -5.05 -3.99
C LYS A 101 8.23 -5.18 -5.42
N SER A 102 7.58 -4.13 -5.95
CA SER A 102 7.05 -4.12 -7.32
C SER A 102 8.14 -4.17 -8.39
N ALA A 103 9.30 -3.58 -8.14
CA ALA A 103 10.45 -3.67 -9.04
C ALA A 103 10.98 -5.11 -9.13
N LEU A 104 11.03 -5.80 -7.98
CA LEU A 104 11.43 -7.19 -7.91
C LEU A 104 10.39 -8.11 -8.58
N ALA A 105 9.11 -7.92 -8.29
CA ALA A 105 8.03 -8.68 -8.92
C ALA A 105 8.04 -8.52 -10.45
N GLN A 106 8.27 -7.30 -10.95
CA GLN A 106 8.44 -7.05 -12.38
C GLN A 106 9.63 -7.81 -12.96
N THR A 107 10.80 -7.72 -12.31
CA THR A 107 12.04 -8.36 -12.77
C THR A 107 11.88 -9.88 -12.82
N ILE A 108 11.24 -10.47 -11.80
CA ILE A 108 10.93 -11.90 -11.75
C ILE A 108 9.96 -12.28 -12.86
N ALA A 109 8.87 -11.52 -13.06
CA ALA A 109 7.90 -11.81 -14.11
C ALA A 109 8.55 -11.76 -15.51
N GLU A 110 9.33 -10.73 -15.83
CA GLU A 110 10.03 -10.59 -17.10
C GLU A 110 11.07 -11.71 -17.32
N SER A 111 11.85 -12.06 -16.29
CA SER A 111 12.83 -13.16 -16.36
C SER A 111 12.16 -14.48 -16.68
N TYR A 112 11.07 -14.83 -15.99
CA TYR A 112 10.37 -16.10 -16.23
C TYR A 112 9.51 -16.08 -17.49
N ALA A 113 9.06 -14.92 -17.97
CA ALA A 113 8.44 -14.78 -19.28
C ALA A 113 9.45 -15.11 -20.39
N ALA A 114 10.68 -14.59 -20.30
CA ALA A 114 11.74 -14.89 -21.25
C ALA A 114 12.15 -16.37 -21.25
N GLU A 115 12.05 -17.05 -20.11
CA GLU A 115 12.26 -18.51 -19.99
C GLU A 115 11.06 -19.35 -20.48
N GLY A 116 9.93 -18.73 -20.84
CA GLY A 116 8.69 -19.44 -21.21
C GLY A 116 8.00 -20.14 -20.03
N ARG A 117 8.21 -19.65 -18.80
CA ARG A 117 7.76 -20.26 -17.55
C ARG A 117 6.74 -19.43 -16.78
N LEU A 118 6.53 -18.17 -17.16
CA LEU A 118 5.48 -17.32 -16.61
C LEU A 118 4.12 -17.69 -17.23
N LEU A 119 3.16 -18.05 -16.39
CA LEU A 119 1.77 -18.32 -16.81
C LEU A 119 0.94 -17.04 -16.91
N GLY A 120 1.22 -16.10 -16.03
CA GLY A 120 0.49 -14.84 -15.97
C GLY A 120 1.01 -13.97 -14.82
N SER A 121 0.67 -12.70 -14.94
CA SER A 121 1.04 -11.68 -13.96
C SER A 121 -0.12 -10.73 -13.73
N PHE A 122 -0.26 -10.23 -12.50
CA PHE A 122 -1.20 -9.16 -12.19
C PHE A 122 -0.58 -8.22 -11.17
N PHE A 123 -0.52 -6.94 -11.50
CA PHE A 123 0.02 -5.90 -10.63
C PHE A 123 -1.16 -5.06 -10.18
N PHE A 124 -1.52 -5.10 -8.90
CA PHE A 124 -2.53 -4.18 -8.37
C PHE A 124 -2.01 -2.74 -8.43
N LEU A 125 -2.94 -1.78 -8.41
CA LEU A 125 -2.64 -0.36 -8.22
C LEU A 125 -3.87 0.32 -7.64
N ARG A 126 -3.76 0.83 -6.42
CA ARG A 126 -4.88 1.43 -5.69
C ARG A 126 -5.47 2.61 -6.47
N GLY A 127 -6.80 2.67 -6.57
CA GLY A 127 -7.50 3.76 -7.28
C GLY A 127 -7.33 3.77 -8.81
N ALA A 128 -6.65 2.79 -9.42
CA ALA A 128 -6.47 2.69 -10.87
C ALA A 128 -7.63 1.98 -11.58
N GLY A 129 -8.87 2.20 -11.11
CA GLY A 129 -10.08 1.61 -11.66
C GLY A 129 -10.07 0.08 -11.61
N GLU A 130 -10.29 -0.59 -12.75
CA GLU A 130 -10.34 -2.05 -12.82
C GLU A 130 -9.08 -2.77 -12.27
N ARG A 131 -7.94 -2.07 -12.22
CA ARG A 131 -6.67 -2.62 -11.72
C ARG A 131 -6.60 -2.73 -10.19
N SER A 132 -7.49 -2.06 -9.44
CA SER A 132 -7.56 -2.18 -7.98
C SER A 132 -8.57 -3.22 -7.49
N HIS A 133 -9.30 -3.89 -8.38
CA HIS A 133 -10.37 -4.82 -8.00
C HIS A 133 -10.01 -6.29 -8.23
N ILE A 134 -10.27 -7.14 -7.23
CA ILE A 134 -9.96 -8.58 -7.26
C ILE A 134 -10.77 -9.31 -8.33
N SER A 135 -11.94 -8.79 -8.68
CA SER A 135 -12.83 -9.34 -9.72
C SER A 135 -12.15 -9.46 -11.08
N ARG A 136 -11.13 -8.64 -11.34
CA ARG A 136 -10.39 -8.59 -12.62
C ARG A 136 -9.13 -9.45 -12.64
N LEU A 137 -8.68 -9.94 -11.48
CA LEU A 137 -7.48 -10.78 -11.36
C LEU A 137 -7.62 -12.07 -12.17
N ILE A 138 -8.62 -12.90 -11.85
CA ILE A 138 -8.77 -14.24 -12.45
C ILE A 138 -9.03 -14.17 -13.97
N PRO A 139 -9.95 -13.33 -14.48
CA PRO A 139 -10.14 -13.21 -15.92
C PRO A 139 -8.87 -12.77 -16.67
N THR A 140 -8.09 -11.87 -16.07
CA THR A 140 -6.82 -11.41 -16.65
C THR A 140 -5.74 -12.50 -16.65
N LEU A 141 -5.67 -13.31 -15.59
CA LEU A 141 -4.79 -14.49 -15.55
C LEU A 141 -5.23 -15.57 -16.55
N ALA A 142 -6.53 -15.88 -16.62
CA ALA A 142 -7.07 -16.85 -17.56
C ALA A 142 -6.76 -16.45 -19.01
N HIS A 143 -6.87 -15.15 -19.34
CA HIS A 143 -6.49 -14.66 -20.65
C HIS A 143 -5.00 -14.88 -20.94
N GLN A 144 -4.10 -14.52 -20.01
CA GLN A 144 -2.66 -14.76 -20.18
C GLN A 144 -2.34 -16.25 -20.33
N ILE A 145 -3.02 -17.12 -19.57
CA ILE A 145 -2.86 -18.58 -19.65
C ILE A 145 -3.34 -19.11 -21.02
N SER A 146 -4.44 -18.57 -21.56
CA SER A 146 -4.92 -18.96 -22.89
C SER A 146 -3.92 -18.69 -24.02
N LEU A 147 -2.99 -17.75 -23.80
CA LEU A 147 -1.94 -17.39 -24.76
C LEU A 147 -0.64 -18.17 -24.52
N THR A 148 -0.33 -18.52 -23.27
CA THR A 148 0.95 -19.12 -22.88
C THR A 148 0.90 -20.64 -22.78
N VAL A 149 -0.26 -21.23 -22.49
CA VAL A 149 -0.43 -22.68 -22.33
C VAL A 149 -1.13 -23.27 -23.55
N PRO A 150 -0.45 -24.15 -24.32
CA PRO A 150 -1.07 -24.83 -25.45
C PRO A 150 -2.36 -25.54 -25.03
N GLY A 151 -3.43 -25.40 -25.83
CA GLY A 151 -4.73 -26.04 -25.56
C GLY A 151 -5.58 -25.39 -24.46
N ALA A 152 -5.01 -24.53 -23.60
CA ALA A 152 -5.77 -23.89 -22.52
C ALA A 152 -6.87 -22.97 -23.03
N LYS A 153 -6.67 -22.30 -24.18
CA LYS A 153 -7.69 -21.45 -24.81
C LYS A 153 -9.01 -22.19 -25.03
N LEU A 154 -8.97 -23.38 -25.63
CA LEU A 154 -10.17 -24.18 -25.90
C LEU A 154 -10.84 -24.67 -24.61
N LEU A 155 -10.06 -25.00 -23.58
CA LEU A 155 -10.60 -25.43 -22.28
C LEU A 155 -11.29 -24.27 -21.56
N ILE A 156 -10.73 -23.07 -21.63
CA ILE A 156 -11.32 -21.85 -21.07
C ILE A 156 -12.58 -21.46 -21.83
N GLU A 157 -12.56 -21.49 -23.17
CA GLU A 157 -13.74 -21.21 -24.00
C GLU A 157 -14.89 -22.17 -23.67
N ARG A 158 -14.60 -23.48 -23.61
CA ARG A 158 -15.60 -24.48 -23.20
C ARG A 158 -16.13 -24.24 -21.79
N ALA A 159 -15.27 -23.91 -20.83
CA ALA A 159 -15.72 -23.63 -19.47
C ALA A 159 -16.67 -22.42 -19.41
N LEU A 160 -16.44 -21.40 -20.24
CA LEU A 160 -17.29 -20.21 -20.35
C LEU A 160 -18.61 -20.50 -21.10
N GLU A 161 -18.59 -21.41 -22.07
CA GLU A 161 -19.79 -21.90 -22.77
C GLU A 161 -20.68 -22.73 -21.84
N ASP A 162 -20.08 -23.67 -21.09
CA ASP A 162 -20.77 -24.55 -20.15
C ASP A 162 -21.34 -23.77 -18.95
N GLU A 163 -20.61 -22.75 -18.48
CA GLU A 163 -20.98 -21.96 -17.29
C GLU A 163 -20.75 -20.45 -17.51
N PRO A 164 -21.64 -19.74 -18.22
CA PRO A 164 -21.50 -18.30 -18.48
C PRO A 164 -21.44 -17.44 -17.21
N ALA A 165 -22.01 -17.93 -16.11
CA ALA A 165 -21.99 -17.28 -14.80
C ALA A 165 -20.56 -17.10 -14.22
N LEU A 166 -19.55 -17.82 -14.73
CA LEU A 166 -18.14 -17.65 -14.33
C LEU A 166 -17.63 -16.22 -14.50
N LEU A 167 -18.21 -15.44 -15.42
CA LEU A 167 -17.88 -14.02 -15.65
C LEU A 167 -18.64 -13.07 -14.70
N GLY A 168 -19.68 -13.56 -14.02
CA GLY A 168 -20.49 -12.79 -13.07
C GLY A 168 -19.97 -12.86 -11.64
N SER A 169 -20.43 -11.94 -10.79
CA SER A 169 -20.05 -11.85 -9.36
C SER A 169 -20.69 -12.92 -8.47
N THR A 170 -21.67 -13.68 -8.96
CA THR A 170 -22.41 -14.69 -8.20
C THR A 170 -21.61 -15.96 -7.94
N VAL A 171 -20.59 -16.24 -8.75
CA VAL A 171 -19.72 -17.41 -8.62
C VAL A 171 -18.60 -17.13 -7.64
N SER A 172 -18.36 -18.08 -6.72
CA SER A 172 -17.26 -17.98 -5.76
C SER A 172 -15.90 -17.88 -6.45
N LEU A 173 -15.01 -17.08 -5.86
CA LEU A 173 -13.66 -16.88 -6.39
C LEU A 173 -12.87 -18.20 -6.50
N ALA A 174 -13.10 -19.13 -5.56
CA ALA A 174 -12.52 -20.47 -5.56
C ALA A 174 -12.91 -21.27 -6.82
N HIS A 175 -14.21 -21.28 -7.15
CA HIS A 175 -14.72 -21.98 -8.32
C HIS A 175 -14.20 -21.35 -9.61
N ARG A 176 -14.21 -20.01 -9.69
CA ARG A 176 -13.67 -19.28 -10.85
C ARG A 176 -12.18 -19.58 -11.07
N LEU A 177 -11.37 -19.55 -10.01
CA LEU A 177 -9.94 -19.87 -10.08
C LEU A 177 -9.73 -21.30 -10.56
N ARG A 178 -10.50 -22.25 -10.01
CA ARG A 178 -10.42 -23.65 -10.39
C ARG A 178 -10.73 -23.86 -11.88
N ARG A 179 -11.87 -23.35 -12.35
CA ARG A 179 -12.37 -23.58 -13.72
C ARG A 179 -11.58 -22.83 -14.79
N LEU A 180 -11.15 -21.60 -14.51
CA LEU A 180 -10.50 -20.75 -15.53
C LEU A 180 -8.97 -20.76 -15.48
N VAL A 181 -8.36 -21.22 -14.39
CA VAL A 181 -6.90 -21.20 -14.20
C VAL A 181 -6.35 -22.60 -13.93
N ILE A 182 -6.82 -23.27 -12.88
CA ILE A 182 -6.20 -24.54 -12.41
C ILE A 182 -6.46 -25.69 -13.39
N GLU A 183 -7.72 -25.95 -13.75
CA GLU A 183 -8.10 -27.07 -14.62
C GLU A 183 -7.50 -26.96 -16.03
N PRO A 184 -7.51 -25.79 -16.70
CA PRO A 184 -6.86 -25.63 -18.00
C PRO A 184 -5.36 -25.96 -18.01
N ILE A 185 -4.64 -25.68 -16.92
CA ILE A 185 -3.20 -25.99 -16.81
C ILE A 185 -3.00 -27.48 -16.50
N HIS A 186 -3.79 -28.03 -15.57
CA HIS A 186 -3.64 -29.41 -15.13
C HIS A 186 -3.89 -30.43 -16.25
N LEU A 187 -4.94 -30.23 -17.04
CA LEU A 187 -5.31 -31.14 -18.14
C LEU A 187 -4.28 -31.17 -19.29
N ASN A 188 -3.58 -30.05 -19.54
CA ASN A 188 -2.51 -30.02 -20.53
C ASN A 188 -1.23 -30.71 -20.03
N THR A 189 -0.93 -30.57 -18.73
CA THR A 189 0.24 -31.21 -18.10
C THR A 189 0.14 -32.73 -18.15
N SER A 190 -1.06 -33.28 -17.93
CA SER A 190 -1.30 -34.74 -17.99
C SER A 190 -1.30 -35.30 -19.41
N GLN A 191 -1.80 -34.55 -20.41
CA GLN A 191 -1.80 -34.99 -21.82
C GLN A 191 -0.39 -35.05 -22.45
N LEU A 192 0.50 -34.12 -22.10
CA LEU A 192 1.89 -34.13 -22.56
C LEU A 192 2.70 -35.28 -21.95
N SER A 193 2.38 -35.69 -20.71
CA SER A 193 3.06 -36.81 -20.03
C SER A 193 2.77 -38.18 -20.65
N TYR A 194 1.62 -38.36 -21.30
CA TYR A 194 1.25 -39.62 -21.96
C TYR A 194 1.89 -39.80 -23.34
N SER A 195 2.24 -38.70 -24.03
CA SER A 195 2.72 -38.74 -25.42
C SER A 195 4.26 -38.78 -25.54
N SER A 196 5.00 -38.56 -24.45
CA SER A 196 6.47 -38.51 -24.48
C SER A 196 7.09 -39.51 -23.49
N LYS A 197 7.14 -40.78 -23.86
CA LYS A 197 7.81 -41.84 -23.08
C LYS A 197 9.35 -41.73 -23.02
N ASN A 198 9.97 -40.75 -23.68
CA ASN A 198 11.44 -40.71 -23.89
C ASN A 198 12.14 -39.39 -23.53
N VAL A 199 11.56 -38.52 -22.70
CA VAL A 199 12.28 -37.32 -22.23
C VAL A 199 12.15 -37.18 -20.72
N SER A 200 13.13 -37.73 -20.00
CA SER A 200 13.41 -37.41 -18.59
C SER A 200 13.97 -35.97 -18.50
N ARG A 201 13.19 -34.97 -18.92
CA ARG A 201 13.45 -33.57 -18.56
C ARG A 201 12.62 -33.31 -17.32
N SER A 202 13.28 -33.01 -16.21
CA SER A 202 12.63 -32.39 -15.04
C SER A 202 11.79 -31.22 -15.54
N VAL A 203 10.46 -31.34 -15.50
CA VAL A 203 9.56 -30.28 -15.95
C VAL A 203 9.75 -29.12 -14.99
N LYS A 204 10.43 -28.07 -15.45
CA LYS A 204 10.67 -26.85 -14.67
C LYS A 204 9.32 -26.27 -14.25
N LYS A 205 9.19 -25.90 -12.98
CA LYS A 205 7.92 -25.38 -12.45
C LYS A 205 7.59 -24.04 -13.11
N GLN A 206 6.31 -23.84 -13.42
CA GLN A 206 5.79 -22.57 -13.92
C GLN A 206 5.37 -21.67 -12.76
N ILE A 207 5.27 -20.36 -13.01
CA ILE A 207 5.00 -19.34 -11.99
C ILE A 207 3.88 -18.38 -12.42
N VAL A 208 3.08 -17.95 -11.43
CA VAL A 208 2.20 -16.79 -11.49
C VAL A 208 2.73 -15.72 -10.54
N VAL A 209 2.78 -14.47 -10.98
CA VAL A 209 3.22 -13.33 -10.15
C VAL A 209 2.06 -12.39 -9.87
N ILE A 210 1.78 -12.11 -8.61
CA ILE A 210 0.75 -11.14 -8.19
C ILE A 210 1.43 -10.11 -7.30
N ASP A 211 1.47 -8.87 -7.76
CA ASP A 211 2.13 -7.76 -7.08
C ASP A 211 1.12 -6.86 -6.36
N ALA A 212 1.54 -6.35 -5.19
CA ALA A 212 0.87 -5.35 -4.39
C ALA A 212 -0.55 -5.72 -3.95
N LEU A 213 -0.76 -6.92 -3.39
CA LEU A 213 -2.08 -7.35 -2.89
C LEU A 213 -2.73 -6.35 -1.93
N ASP A 214 -1.94 -5.59 -1.16
CA ASP A 214 -2.44 -4.54 -0.25
C ASP A 214 -3.03 -3.32 -0.98
N GLU A 215 -2.78 -3.19 -2.28
CA GLU A 215 -3.36 -2.18 -3.16
C GLU A 215 -4.70 -2.61 -3.79
N CYS A 216 -5.22 -3.78 -3.44
CA CYS A 216 -6.58 -4.18 -3.76
C CYS A 216 -7.60 -3.43 -2.88
N ASP A 217 -8.61 -2.82 -3.49
CA ASP A 217 -9.69 -2.10 -2.80
C ASP A 217 -10.70 -3.09 -2.17
N ASP A 218 -10.87 -4.27 -2.77
CA ASP A 218 -11.83 -5.31 -2.33
C ASP A 218 -11.26 -6.18 -1.19
N LYS A 219 -11.09 -5.60 0.01
CA LYS A 219 -10.37 -6.22 1.14
C LYS A 219 -10.94 -7.58 1.58
N ALA A 220 -12.27 -7.70 1.65
CA ALA A 220 -12.94 -8.92 2.11
C ALA A 220 -12.78 -10.08 1.09
N GLU A 221 -12.99 -9.78 -0.18
CA GLU A 221 -12.85 -10.74 -1.28
C GLU A 221 -11.39 -11.13 -1.49
N MET A 222 -10.44 -10.21 -1.32
CA MET A 222 -9.01 -10.49 -1.33
C MET A 222 -8.62 -11.42 -0.16
N ALA A 223 -9.15 -11.20 1.04
CA ALA A 223 -8.94 -12.12 2.16
C ALA A 223 -9.48 -13.54 1.85
N GLY A 224 -10.62 -13.62 1.15
CA GLY A 224 -11.17 -14.87 0.61
C GLY A 224 -10.29 -15.51 -0.47
N PHE A 225 -9.65 -14.70 -1.32
CA PHE A 225 -8.66 -15.17 -2.30
C PHE A 225 -7.47 -15.85 -1.63
N ILE A 226 -6.91 -15.23 -0.58
CA ILE A 226 -5.81 -15.82 0.19
C ILE A 226 -6.23 -17.18 0.77
N ASP A 227 -7.43 -17.28 1.36
CA ASP A 227 -7.94 -18.55 1.89
C ASP A 227 -8.00 -19.66 0.83
N VAL A 228 -8.40 -19.31 -0.40
CA VAL A 228 -8.42 -20.24 -1.54
C VAL A 228 -7.01 -20.71 -1.89
N LEU A 229 -6.05 -19.79 -1.98
CA LEU A 229 -4.66 -20.13 -2.31
C LEU A 229 -4.02 -21.03 -1.24
N LEU A 230 -4.23 -20.72 0.03
CA LEU A 230 -3.71 -21.52 1.15
C LEU A 230 -4.37 -22.90 1.24
N SER A 231 -5.67 -22.98 0.96
CA SER A 231 -6.40 -24.26 0.92
C SER A 231 -5.93 -25.14 -0.24
N ALA A 232 -5.66 -24.55 -1.41
CA ALA A 232 -5.07 -25.27 -2.55
C ALA A 232 -3.62 -25.72 -2.28
N SER A 233 -2.91 -25.07 -1.37
CA SER A 233 -1.56 -25.48 -0.95
C SER A 233 -1.58 -26.61 0.10
N SER A 234 -2.65 -26.71 0.90
CA SER A 234 -2.76 -27.65 2.02
C SER A 234 -3.61 -28.90 1.72
N GLY A 235 -4.58 -28.80 0.81
CA GLY A 235 -5.43 -29.92 0.38
C GLY A 235 -4.80 -30.68 -0.79
N GLY A 236 -5.15 -31.96 -0.99
CA GLY A 236 -4.58 -32.82 -2.05
C GLY A 236 -4.76 -32.35 -3.50
N THR A 237 -5.32 -31.15 -3.73
CA THR A 237 -5.39 -30.47 -5.01
C THR A 237 -4.06 -29.78 -5.30
N HIS A 238 -3.08 -30.56 -5.77
CA HIS A 238 -1.74 -30.03 -6.08
C HIS A 238 -1.82 -28.98 -7.22
N LEU A 239 -1.59 -27.71 -6.89
CA LEU A 239 -1.43 -26.66 -7.90
C LEU A 239 -0.24 -27.02 -8.82
N PRO A 240 -0.41 -27.04 -10.15
CA PRO A 240 0.66 -27.44 -11.07
C PRO A 240 1.73 -26.36 -11.28
N PHE A 241 1.56 -25.19 -10.64
CA PHE A 241 2.44 -24.03 -10.72
C PHE A 241 2.62 -23.41 -9.33
N ARG A 242 3.61 -22.54 -9.18
CA ARG A 242 3.81 -21.77 -7.95
C ARG A 242 3.33 -20.32 -8.11
N ILE A 243 3.05 -19.66 -6.98
CA ILE A 243 2.54 -18.29 -6.95
C ILE A 243 3.47 -17.42 -6.11
N LEU A 244 4.02 -16.36 -6.70
CA LEU A 244 4.71 -15.29 -5.98
C LEU A 244 3.71 -14.17 -5.71
N LEU A 245 3.57 -13.80 -4.45
CA LEU A 245 2.73 -12.72 -3.95
C LEU A 245 3.62 -11.64 -3.34
N THR A 246 3.33 -10.37 -3.61
CA THR A 246 3.92 -9.26 -2.84
C THR A 246 2.83 -8.48 -2.12
N SER A 247 3.14 -8.01 -0.90
CA SER A 247 2.28 -7.05 -0.21
C SER A 247 2.99 -6.38 0.98
N ARG A 248 2.35 -5.38 1.59
CA ARG A 248 2.54 -5.10 3.02
C ARG A 248 1.81 -6.12 3.89
N VAL A 249 2.21 -6.22 5.14
CA VAL A 249 1.60 -6.99 6.22
C VAL A 249 0.46 -6.16 6.83
N GLU A 250 -0.54 -5.79 6.02
CA GLU A 250 -1.78 -5.18 6.54
C GLU A 250 -2.54 -6.22 7.38
N GLU A 251 -3.27 -5.79 8.42
CA GLU A 251 -3.86 -6.70 9.43
C GLU A 251 -4.72 -7.82 8.79
N HIS A 252 -5.54 -7.47 7.80
CA HIS A 252 -6.42 -8.41 7.09
C HIS A 252 -5.65 -9.47 6.26
N ILE A 253 -4.43 -9.17 5.81
CA ILE A 253 -3.52 -10.12 5.14
C ILE A 253 -2.82 -10.98 6.21
N ARG A 254 -2.27 -10.34 7.25
CA ARG A 254 -1.55 -11.00 8.35
C ARG A 254 -2.41 -12.09 9.00
N LYS A 255 -3.66 -11.77 9.36
CA LYS A 255 -4.63 -12.72 9.94
C LYS A 255 -4.80 -14.01 9.11
N LYS A 256 -4.69 -13.92 7.78
CA LYS A 256 -4.80 -15.08 6.88
C LYS A 256 -3.50 -15.86 6.80
N PHE A 257 -2.38 -15.17 6.64
CA PHE A 257 -1.07 -15.81 6.53
C PHE A 257 -0.52 -16.36 7.85
N ASP A 258 -1.02 -15.91 9.01
CA ASP A 258 -0.70 -16.50 10.31
C ASP A 258 -1.63 -17.66 10.72
N SER A 259 -2.65 -17.95 9.89
CA SER A 259 -3.55 -19.08 10.16
C SER A 259 -2.83 -20.43 10.02
N SER A 260 -3.34 -21.47 10.67
CA SER A 260 -2.80 -22.83 10.56
C SER A 260 -2.74 -23.38 9.13
N LYS A 261 -3.55 -22.82 8.21
CA LYS A 261 -3.56 -23.16 6.78
C LYS A 261 -2.33 -22.63 6.02
N ALA A 262 -1.58 -21.70 6.60
CA ALA A 262 -0.38 -21.11 6.01
C ALA A 262 0.91 -21.81 6.45
N ARG A 263 0.82 -23.01 7.03
CA ARG A 263 1.99 -23.81 7.45
C ARG A 263 3.00 -24.05 6.32
N PHE A 264 2.56 -24.01 5.07
CA PHE A 264 3.39 -24.19 3.88
C PHE A 264 3.59 -22.88 3.10
N LEU A 265 3.43 -21.71 3.71
CA LEU A 265 3.77 -20.44 3.07
C LEU A 265 5.28 -20.20 3.15
N HIS A 266 5.93 -19.97 2.01
CA HIS A 266 7.31 -19.49 2.00
C HIS A 266 7.32 -17.98 2.20
N ARG A 267 7.88 -17.49 3.30
CA ARG A 267 7.88 -16.06 3.64
C ARG A 267 9.25 -15.46 3.37
N LEU A 268 9.28 -14.33 2.67
CA LEU A 268 10.47 -13.52 2.44
C LEU A 268 10.19 -12.10 2.89
N GLU A 269 11.03 -11.56 3.77
CA GLU A 269 10.89 -10.19 4.26
C GLU A 269 12.00 -9.33 3.66
N LEU A 270 11.64 -8.35 2.84
CA LEU A 270 12.61 -7.60 2.04
C LEU A 270 13.57 -6.76 2.90
N GLN A 271 13.19 -6.46 4.14
CA GLN A 271 14.03 -5.81 5.15
C GLN A 271 15.24 -6.64 5.60
N ASN A 272 15.17 -7.97 5.45
CA ASN A 272 16.25 -8.87 5.86
C ASN A 272 17.37 -8.94 4.81
N PHE A 273 17.18 -8.31 3.65
CA PHE A 273 18.14 -8.27 2.56
C PHE A 273 18.80 -6.89 2.46
N GLY A 274 20.13 -6.88 2.37
CA GLY A 274 20.91 -5.64 2.34
C GLY A 274 20.63 -4.81 1.08
N ALA A 275 20.02 -3.63 1.23
CA ALA A 275 19.72 -2.74 0.10
C ALA A 275 20.85 -1.75 -0.23
N ARG A 276 21.83 -1.55 0.68
CA ARG A 276 22.80 -0.44 0.56
C ARG A 276 23.65 -0.53 -0.71
N GLN A 277 24.14 -1.72 -1.05
CA GLN A 277 24.96 -1.90 -2.26
C GLN A 277 24.11 -1.76 -3.53
N ASP A 278 22.87 -2.23 -3.51
CA ASP A 278 21.94 -2.07 -4.62
C ASP A 278 21.60 -0.59 -4.87
N ILE A 279 21.31 0.17 -3.80
CA ILE A 279 21.06 1.62 -3.89
C ILE A 279 22.30 2.36 -4.40
N LYS A 280 23.50 1.89 -4.07
CA LYS A 280 24.76 2.47 -4.61
C LYS A 280 24.83 2.33 -6.13
N VAL A 281 24.53 1.14 -6.65
CA VAL A 281 24.48 0.88 -8.11
C VAL A 281 23.41 1.77 -8.76
N HIS A 282 22.23 1.85 -8.15
CA HIS A 282 21.15 2.71 -8.62
C HIS A 282 21.56 4.19 -8.68
N PHE A 283 22.15 4.72 -7.61
CA PHE A 283 22.67 6.09 -7.58
C PHE A 283 23.70 6.34 -8.67
N GLN A 284 24.68 5.45 -8.83
CA GLN A 284 25.72 5.62 -9.86
C GLN A 284 25.09 5.73 -11.25
N LYS A 285 24.21 4.80 -11.60
CA LYS A 285 23.49 4.80 -12.87
C LYS A 285 22.70 6.10 -13.10
N GLU A 286 21.90 6.50 -12.12
CA GLU A 286 21.00 7.65 -12.29
C GLU A 286 21.77 8.99 -12.27
N PHE A 287 22.83 9.13 -11.47
CA PHE A 287 23.66 10.33 -11.51
C PHE A 287 24.53 10.42 -12.77
N ASP A 288 25.02 9.29 -13.31
CA ASP A 288 25.67 9.28 -14.62
C ASP A 288 24.70 9.74 -15.72
N CYS A 289 23.45 9.28 -15.66
CA CYS A 289 22.38 9.72 -16.56
C CYS A 289 22.13 11.24 -16.44
N ILE A 290 22.00 11.77 -15.22
CA ILE A 290 21.85 13.21 -14.97
C ILE A 290 23.05 13.99 -15.53
N TYR A 291 24.27 13.50 -15.31
CA TYR A 291 25.48 14.15 -15.82
C TYR A 291 25.45 14.26 -17.34
N ASP A 292 25.18 13.15 -18.02
CA ASP A 292 25.24 13.07 -19.49
C ASP A 292 24.10 13.87 -20.14
N GLN A 293 22.90 13.88 -19.56
CA GLN A 293 21.78 14.71 -20.02
C GLN A 293 22.07 16.22 -19.86
N ASN A 294 22.88 16.60 -18.88
CA ASN A 294 23.22 17.99 -18.57
C ASN A 294 24.66 18.37 -18.98
N TRP A 295 25.23 17.68 -19.98
CA TRP A 295 26.65 17.77 -20.32
C TRP A 295 27.18 19.21 -20.50
N ARG A 296 26.39 20.12 -21.08
CA ARG A 296 26.82 21.52 -21.32
C ARG A 296 27.15 22.27 -20.03
N ILE A 297 26.38 21.98 -18.98
CA ILE A 297 26.52 22.57 -17.65
C ILE A 297 27.53 21.76 -16.82
N MET A 298 27.56 20.44 -17.04
CA MET A 298 28.38 19.50 -16.26
C MET A 298 29.79 19.28 -16.81
N GLN A 299 30.14 19.75 -18.02
CA GLN A 299 31.43 19.51 -18.69
C GLN A 299 32.69 19.91 -17.89
N ARG A 300 32.55 20.84 -16.93
CA ARG A 300 33.64 21.28 -16.04
C ARG A 300 33.66 20.55 -14.71
N ILE A 301 32.68 19.70 -14.44
CA ILE A 301 32.56 18.92 -13.21
C ILE A 301 33.32 17.60 -13.41
N PRO A 302 34.31 17.28 -12.55
CA PRO A 302 35.10 16.06 -12.68
C PRO A 302 34.24 14.79 -12.56
N LYS A 303 34.56 13.77 -13.36
CA LYS A 303 34.07 12.39 -13.17
C LYS A 303 35.03 11.60 -12.24
N PRO A 304 34.54 10.60 -11.47
CA PRO A 304 33.13 10.22 -11.34
C PRO A 304 32.32 11.29 -10.60
N TRP A 305 31.06 11.49 -11.03
CA TRP A 305 30.12 12.37 -10.36
C TRP A 305 28.86 11.57 -9.98
N PRO A 306 28.42 11.61 -8.72
CA PRO A 306 29.08 12.24 -7.56
C PRO A 306 30.42 11.59 -7.20
N SER A 307 31.23 12.31 -6.42
CA SER A 307 32.45 11.73 -5.84
C SER A 307 32.10 10.62 -4.86
N ALA A 308 33.05 9.70 -4.59
CA ALA A 308 32.81 8.57 -3.69
C ALA A 308 32.34 8.99 -2.29
N GLY A 309 32.91 10.05 -1.71
CA GLY A 309 32.49 10.56 -0.40
C GLY A 309 31.07 11.15 -0.41
N VAL A 310 30.70 11.85 -1.49
CA VAL A 310 29.34 12.36 -1.67
C VAL A 310 28.34 11.22 -1.84
N LEU A 311 28.69 10.21 -2.63
CA LEU A 311 27.87 9.03 -2.82
C LEU A 311 27.62 8.30 -1.48
N THR A 312 28.63 8.17 -0.62
CA THR A 312 28.46 7.63 0.73
C THR A 312 27.50 8.45 1.58
N ALA A 313 27.60 9.78 1.55
CA ALA A 313 26.68 10.65 2.29
C ALA A 313 25.22 10.52 1.80
N LEU A 314 25.01 10.35 0.49
CA LEU A 314 23.69 10.06 -0.08
C LEU A 314 23.16 8.69 0.36
N LEU A 315 24.03 7.67 0.41
CA LEU A 315 23.65 6.34 0.91
C LEU A 315 23.25 6.38 2.39
N ASP A 316 23.95 7.16 3.20
CA ASP A 316 23.63 7.31 4.62
C ASP A 316 22.29 8.03 4.82
N LYS A 317 21.95 8.99 3.95
CA LYS A 317 20.62 9.61 3.92
C LYS A 317 19.55 8.63 3.44
N ALA A 318 19.79 7.88 2.36
CA ALA A 318 18.81 6.97 1.75
C ALA A 318 18.45 5.77 2.65
N GLY A 319 19.39 5.30 3.47
CA GLY A 319 19.24 4.08 4.24
C GLY A 319 18.97 2.88 3.32
N SER A 320 17.85 2.18 3.56
CA SER A 320 17.41 1.04 2.74
C SER A 320 16.25 1.37 1.78
N SER A 321 15.88 2.65 1.65
CA SER A 321 14.71 3.07 0.87
C SER A 321 15.08 3.49 -0.55
N PHE A 322 14.62 2.72 -1.54
CA PHE A 322 14.73 3.09 -2.95
C PHE A 322 13.83 4.29 -3.28
N ALA A 323 12.67 4.42 -2.62
CA ALA A 323 11.80 5.59 -2.81
C ALA A 323 12.50 6.88 -2.37
N PHE A 324 13.16 6.88 -1.20
CA PHE A 324 13.90 8.05 -0.76
C PHE A 324 15.12 8.31 -1.64
N ALA A 325 15.87 7.27 -2.04
CA ALA A 325 16.96 7.39 -3.02
C ALA A 325 16.48 8.03 -4.33
N THR A 326 15.38 7.55 -4.90
CA THR A 326 14.76 8.12 -6.11
C THR A 326 14.39 9.58 -5.92
N THR A 327 13.90 9.95 -4.74
CA THR A 327 13.53 11.34 -4.42
C THR A 327 14.76 12.25 -4.36
N LEU A 328 15.87 11.77 -3.81
CA LEU A 328 17.15 12.49 -3.81
C LEU A 328 17.66 12.70 -5.25
N ILE A 329 17.58 11.66 -6.10
CA ILE A 329 17.93 11.73 -7.52
C ILE A 329 17.07 12.77 -8.24
N GLN A 330 15.75 12.72 -8.05
CA GLN A 330 14.80 13.64 -8.69
C GLN A 330 15.01 15.09 -8.26
N CYS A 331 15.28 15.33 -6.97
CA CYS A 331 15.58 16.66 -6.45
C CYS A 331 16.83 17.27 -7.12
N VAL A 332 17.85 16.44 -7.39
CA VAL A 332 19.06 16.89 -8.09
C VAL A 332 18.84 17.03 -9.60
N GLY A 333 18.20 16.05 -10.24
CA GLY A 333 17.98 16.01 -11.68
C GLY A 333 16.93 16.98 -12.19
N GLY A 334 16.03 17.45 -11.32
CA GLY A 334 15.01 18.45 -11.66
C GLY A 334 15.51 19.91 -11.64
N ASP A 335 16.69 20.18 -11.07
CA ASP A 335 17.29 21.52 -11.04
C ASP A 335 18.03 21.82 -12.36
N LEU A 336 18.00 23.08 -12.80
CA LEU A 336 18.73 23.55 -13.98
C LEU A 336 20.25 23.40 -13.84
N VAL A 337 20.77 23.31 -12.61
CA VAL A 337 22.20 23.21 -12.29
C VAL A 337 22.43 22.05 -11.30
N PRO A 338 22.44 20.79 -11.77
CA PRO A 338 22.43 19.60 -10.90
C PRO A 338 23.57 19.55 -9.87
N HIS A 339 24.81 19.96 -10.24
CA HIS A 339 25.92 19.96 -9.28
C HIS A 339 25.68 20.90 -8.09
N ARG A 340 25.04 22.06 -8.31
CA ARG A 340 24.69 22.99 -7.21
C ARG A 340 23.53 22.48 -6.39
N ALA A 341 22.55 21.83 -7.03
CA ALA A 341 21.45 21.19 -6.30
C ALA A 341 21.97 20.10 -5.37
N LEU A 342 22.90 19.27 -5.86
CA LEU A 342 23.56 18.26 -5.05
C LEU A 342 24.36 18.88 -3.89
N GLU A 343 25.11 19.95 -4.13
CA GLU A 343 25.82 20.70 -3.07
C GLU A 343 24.87 21.24 -2.00
N LYS A 344 23.73 21.83 -2.40
CA LYS A 344 22.69 22.30 -1.47
C LYS A 344 22.08 21.16 -0.65
N LEU A 345 21.81 20.03 -1.29
CA LEU A 345 21.24 18.84 -0.65
C LEU A 345 22.18 18.25 0.42
N LEU A 346 23.48 18.35 0.18
CA LEU A 346 24.53 17.87 1.08
C LEU A 346 24.97 18.90 2.12
N ALA A 347 24.61 20.16 1.95
CA ALA A 347 25.00 21.23 2.87
C ALA A 347 24.62 20.84 4.31
N THR A 348 25.63 20.76 5.17
CA THR A 348 25.45 20.40 6.58
C THR A 348 24.69 21.50 7.29
N GLY A 349 23.49 21.19 7.78
CA GLY A 349 22.62 22.12 8.48
C GLY A 349 21.16 21.68 8.44
N VAL A 350 20.29 22.44 9.10
CA VAL A 350 18.86 22.08 9.23
C VAL A 350 18.15 22.08 7.86
N ASN A 351 18.62 22.89 6.91
CA ASN A 351 17.87 23.23 5.67
C ASN A 351 18.23 22.39 4.42
N GLY A 352 19.19 21.47 4.50
CA GLY A 352 19.70 20.77 3.30
C GLY A 352 18.63 19.96 2.55
N LEU A 353 17.60 19.48 3.25
CA LEU A 353 16.51 18.70 2.66
C LEU A 353 15.23 19.51 2.43
N ASP A 354 15.22 20.82 2.68
CA ASP A 354 14.00 21.64 2.63
C ASP A 354 13.36 21.65 1.24
N SER A 355 14.18 21.83 0.20
CA SER A 355 13.71 21.78 -1.19
C SER A 355 13.11 20.43 -1.56
N LEU A 356 13.68 19.34 -1.04
CA LEU A 356 13.16 17.99 -1.21
C LEU A 356 11.80 17.83 -0.51
N TYR A 357 11.68 18.33 0.73
CA TYR A 357 10.42 18.30 1.47
C TYR A 357 9.34 19.13 0.78
N GLU A 358 9.67 20.35 0.35
CA GLU A 358 8.77 21.21 -0.43
C GLU A 358 8.29 20.50 -1.69
N GLN A 359 9.20 19.87 -2.45
CA GLN A 359 8.85 19.12 -3.65
C GLN A 359 7.84 18.01 -3.36
N VAL A 360 8.09 17.18 -2.35
CA VAL A 360 7.20 16.07 -2.00
C VAL A 360 5.84 16.59 -1.49
N LEU A 361 5.86 17.52 -0.54
CA LEU A 361 4.66 18.07 0.09
C LEU A 361 3.79 18.91 -0.85
N SER A 362 4.37 19.47 -1.92
CA SER A 362 3.63 20.19 -2.96
C SER A 362 2.70 19.29 -3.77
N SER A 363 3.00 17.99 -3.84
CA SER A 363 2.19 17.01 -4.57
C SER A 363 1.09 16.37 -3.73
N ALA A 364 1.14 16.55 -2.40
CA ALA A 364 0.16 16.00 -1.47
C ALA A 364 -1.13 16.85 -1.42
N SER A 365 -2.26 16.19 -1.19
CA SER A 365 -3.52 16.84 -0.84
C SER A 365 -3.54 17.15 0.66
N TRP A 366 -3.61 18.43 0.99
CA TRP A 366 -3.64 18.92 2.38
C TRP A 366 -5.05 18.83 2.98
N SER A 367 -5.61 17.62 3.00
CA SER A 367 -6.89 17.36 3.66
C SER A 367 -6.78 17.50 5.19
N GLY A 368 -7.91 17.70 5.87
CA GLY A 368 -7.95 17.78 7.34
C GLY A 368 -7.32 16.55 7.99
N ASP A 369 -7.69 15.36 7.51
CA ASP A 369 -7.16 14.08 8.02
C ASP A 369 -5.65 13.94 7.78
N PHE A 370 -5.16 14.33 6.60
CA PHE A 370 -3.73 14.28 6.29
C PHE A 370 -2.92 15.20 7.22
N CYS A 371 -3.37 16.44 7.40
CA CYS A 371 -2.75 17.40 8.34
C CYS A 371 -2.74 16.84 9.77
N GLN A 372 -3.84 16.21 10.19
CA GLN A 372 -3.97 15.62 11.52
C GLN A 372 -3.06 14.42 11.72
N ILE A 373 -2.94 13.52 10.73
CA ILE A 373 -2.02 12.37 10.76
C ILE A 373 -0.57 12.87 10.85
N LEU A 374 -0.15 13.74 9.92
CA LEU A 374 1.22 14.20 9.84
C LEU A 374 1.61 15.03 11.08
N GLY A 375 0.73 15.93 11.51
CA GLY A 375 0.90 16.70 12.74
C GLY A 375 1.01 15.82 13.97
N THR A 376 0.21 14.75 14.05
CA THR A 376 0.27 13.81 15.19
C THR A 376 1.63 13.10 15.25
N ILE A 377 2.10 12.53 14.15
CA ILE A 377 3.43 11.86 14.06
C ILE A 377 4.56 12.86 14.40
N MET A 378 4.40 14.12 14.02
CA MET A 378 5.34 15.18 14.32
C MET A 378 5.44 15.49 15.82
N VAL A 379 4.33 15.59 16.56
CA VAL A 379 4.35 15.96 17.99
C VAL A 379 4.50 14.78 18.94
N LEU A 380 4.28 13.55 18.47
CA LEU A 380 4.49 12.34 19.27
C LEU A 380 5.96 12.18 19.65
N LYS A 381 6.22 11.93 20.93
CA LYS A 381 7.58 11.73 21.43
C LYS A 381 8.22 10.46 20.85
N ASP A 382 7.45 9.38 20.85
CA ASP A 382 7.85 8.08 20.33
C ASP A 382 7.06 7.78 19.04
N ASN A 383 7.72 7.13 18.09
CA ASN A 383 7.07 6.72 16.84
C ASN A 383 5.97 5.69 17.13
N LYS A 384 4.84 5.82 16.44
CA LYS A 384 3.65 4.98 16.64
C LYS A 384 3.27 4.25 15.36
N SER A 385 2.56 3.15 15.55
CA SER A 385 2.10 2.29 14.47
C SER A 385 0.88 2.86 13.76
N ILE A 386 0.57 2.33 12.58
CA ILE A 386 -0.61 2.73 11.82
C ILE A 386 -1.88 2.36 12.61
N SER A 387 -1.89 1.17 13.23
CA SER A 387 -2.96 0.73 14.14
C SER A 387 -3.19 1.71 15.30
N PHE A 388 -2.12 2.19 15.93
CA PHE A 388 -2.20 3.18 17.01
C PHE A 388 -2.78 4.51 16.51
N LEU A 389 -2.29 5.01 15.37
CA LEU A 389 -2.72 6.29 14.80
C LEU A 389 -4.19 6.25 14.39
N SER A 390 -4.64 5.17 13.73
CA SER A 390 -6.04 4.96 13.36
C SER A 390 -6.95 5.02 14.58
N SER A 391 -6.63 4.27 15.63
CA SER A 391 -7.45 4.19 16.85
C SER A 391 -7.46 5.49 17.65
N LEU A 392 -6.32 6.18 17.79
CA LEU A 392 -6.25 7.47 18.49
C LEU A 392 -6.99 8.58 17.74
N LEU A 393 -6.81 8.67 16.42
CA LEU A 393 -7.38 9.73 15.60
C LEU A 393 -8.84 9.46 15.21
N SER A 394 -9.35 8.25 15.49
CA SER A 394 -10.68 7.79 15.07
C SER A 394 -10.84 7.79 13.54
N LEU A 395 -9.77 7.43 12.83
CA LEU A 395 -9.71 7.29 11.37
C LEU A 395 -9.70 5.81 11.00
N GLN A 396 -10.23 5.45 9.84
CA GLN A 396 -10.07 4.12 9.29
C GLN A 396 -8.59 3.87 8.93
N HIS A 397 -8.12 2.62 9.02
CA HIS A 397 -6.75 2.25 8.65
C HIS A 397 -6.39 2.70 7.24
N GLU A 398 -7.32 2.57 6.30
CA GLU A 398 -7.14 2.97 4.91
C GLU A 398 -6.90 4.48 4.77
N GLU A 399 -7.57 5.31 5.58
CA GLU A 399 -7.41 6.77 5.59
C GLU A 399 -6.00 7.16 6.07
N VAL A 400 -5.52 6.50 7.13
CA VAL A 400 -4.15 6.71 7.64
C VAL A 400 -3.12 6.30 6.59
N ILE A 401 -3.28 5.12 5.99
CA ILE A 401 -2.39 4.62 4.95
C ILE A 401 -2.40 5.55 3.73
N CYS A 402 -3.57 5.95 3.23
CA CYS A 402 -3.70 6.87 2.10
C CYS A 402 -3.08 8.24 2.41
N GLY A 403 -3.22 8.74 3.64
CA GLY A 403 -2.53 9.93 4.12
C GLY A 403 -1.00 9.78 4.01
N LEU A 404 -0.45 8.69 4.56
CA LEU A 404 0.99 8.45 4.57
C LEU A 404 1.57 8.18 3.18
N LEU A 405 0.83 7.49 2.30
CA LEU A 405 1.28 7.15 0.95
C LEU A 405 1.57 8.40 0.10
N GLN A 406 0.92 9.53 0.38
CA GLN A 406 1.19 10.81 -0.29
C GLN A 406 2.60 11.35 -0.02
N VAL A 407 3.23 10.91 1.08
CA VAL A 407 4.57 11.32 1.52
C VAL A 407 5.50 10.13 1.77
N GLN A 408 5.19 8.96 1.19
CA GLN A 408 5.97 7.71 1.36
C GLN A 408 7.44 7.83 0.93
N SER A 409 7.78 8.84 0.14
CA SER A 409 9.16 9.16 -0.24
C SER A 409 9.98 9.70 0.91
N ILE A 410 9.38 10.36 1.90
CA ILE A 410 10.08 11.03 3.02
C ILE A 410 9.76 10.41 4.39
N ILE A 411 8.82 9.47 4.43
CA ILE A 411 8.44 8.69 5.61
C ILE A 411 8.57 7.19 5.31
N MET A 412 9.17 6.44 6.24
CA MET A 412 9.16 4.99 6.25
C MET A 412 7.79 4.50 6.75
N ILE A 413 7.02 3.94 5.82
CA ILE A 413 5.78 3.22 6.13
C ILE A 413 6.16 1.76 6.30
N PRO A 414 5.95 1.17 7.51
CA PRO A 414 6.43 -0.16 7.83
C PRO A 414 5.80 -1.23 6.94
N GLY A 415 6.45 -2.39 6.95
CA GLY A 415 5.90 -3.58 6.34
C GLY A 415 4.65 -4.05 7.08
N ASP A 416 4.67 -3.99 8.41
CA ASP A 416 3.56 -4.34 9.30
C ASP A 416 2.90 -3.10 9.89
N ASP A 417 1.56 -3.04 9.85
CA ASP A 417 0.79 -1.89 10.36
C ASP A 417 0.90 -1.73 11.89
N ASP A 418 1.39 -2.76 12.59
CA ASP A 418 1.66 -2.74 14.04
C ASP A 418 3.09 -2.26 14.39
N GLU A 419 3.97 -2.11 13.39
CA GLU A 419 5.30 -1.50 13.54
C GLU A 419 5.23 0.03 13.45
N PRO A 420 6.20 0.76 14.03
CA PRO A 420 6.17 2.22 14.05
C PRO A 420 6.43 2.84 12.67
N VAL A 421 5.67 3.90 12.35
CA VAL A 421 5.96 4.81 11.25
C VAL A 421 7.13 5.71 11.63
N VAL A 422 8.16 5.79 10.78
CA VAL A 422 9.41 6.50 11.09
C VAL A 422 9.75 7.50 10.00
N PHE A 423 10.21 8.70 10.34
CA PHE A 423 10.78 9.62 9.35
C PHE A 423 12.14 9.11 8.86
N TYR A 424 12.41 9.15 7.55
CA TYR A 424 13.75 8.80 7.05
C TYR A 424 14.82 9.73 7.61
N HIS A 425 14.46 10.98 7.89
CA HIS A 425 15.37 11.97 8.45
C HIS A 425 14.68 12.84 9.49
N THR A 426 15.34 13.08 10.62
CA THR A 426 14.80 13.86 11.75
C THR A 426 14.48 15.30 11.39
N SER A 427 15.22 15.91 10.44
CA SER A 427 14.97 17.29 10.00
C SER A 427 13.62 17.53 9.33
N LEU A 428 12.88 16.47 8.94
CA LEU A 428 11.50 16.63 8.47
C LEU A 428 10.61 17.19 9.57
N ARG A 429 10.79 16.71 10.82
CA ARG A 429 10.08 17.24 11.99
C ARG A 429 10.40 18.72 12.18
N ASP A 430 11.69 19.08 12.14
CA ASP A 430 12.13 20.47 12.29
C ASP A 430 11.63 21.38 11.15
N PHE A 431 11.48 20.84 9.94
CA PHE A 431 10.96 21.59 8.80
C PHE A 431 9.49 21.94 9.02
N LEU A 432 8.66 20.95 9.37
CA LEU A 432 7.21 21.12 9.56
C LEU A 432 6.86 22.00 10.76
N THR A 433 7.69 22.02 11.82
CA THR A 433 7.44 22.80 13.05
C THR A 433 7.97 24.23 13.01
N ILE A 434 8.66 24.66 11.96
CA ILE A 434 9.28 26.00 11.88
C ILE A 434 8.67 26.79 10.71
N GLN A 435 7.82 27.78 11.02
CA GLN A 435 7.05 28.54 10.02
C GLN A 435 7.94 29.25 8.98
N SER A 436 9.07 29.81 9.40
CA SER A 436 10.01 30.49 8.49
C SER A 436 10.67 29.55 7.49
N ARG A 437 10.67 28.23 7.75
CA ARG A 437 11.24 27.20 6.87
C ARG A 437 10.18 26.57 5.96
N SER A 438 9.09 26.09 6.55
CA SER A 438 8.05 25.36 5.82
C SER A 438 6.99 26.23 5.17
N LYS A 439 6.90 27.53 5.51
CA LYS A 439 5.97 28.50 4.91
C LYS A 439 4.53 28.00 4.99
N GLN A 440 3.94 27.62 3.85
CA GLN A 440 2.58 27.10 3.75
C GLN A 440 2.41 25.68 4.29
N TYR A 441 3.51 24.94 4.46
CA TYR A 441 3.52 23.57 5.00
C TYR A 441 3.72 23.54 6.52
N PHE A 442 3.72 24.70 7.17
CA PHE A 442 3.89 24.82 8.61
C PHE A 442 2.71 24.20 9.36
N ILE A 443 3.02 23.34 10.32
CA ILE A 443 2.06 22.76 11.25
C ILE A 443 2.35 23.33 12.63
N ASP A 444 1.39 24.08 13.19
CA ASP A 444 1.51 24.67 14.53
C ASP A 444 1.58 23.54 15.59
N PRO A 445 2.73 23.37 16.28
CA PRO A 445 2.89 22.30 17.27
C PRO A 445 1.94 22.45 18.46
N SER A 446 1.66 23.68 18.90
CA SER A 446 0.78 23.93 20.04
C SER A 446 -0.67 23.64 19.69
N LEU A 447 -1.13 24.06 18.51
CA LEU A 447 -2.47 23.68 18.03
C LEU A 447 -2.59 22.15 17.91
N GLN A 448 -1.56 21.49 17.39
CA GLN A 448 -1.56 20.04 17.22
C GLN A 448 -1.57 19.30 18.57
N HIS A 449 -0.89 19.82 19.59
CA HIS A 449 -1.02 19.29 20.95
C HIS A 449 -2.45 19.43 21.48
N LEU A 450 -3.15 20.55 21.25
CA LEU A 450 -4.55 20.69 21.66
C LEU A 450 -5.47 19.68 20.94
N HIS A 451 -5.29 19.49 19.63
CA HIS A 451 -5.99 18.45 18.89
C HIS A 451 -5.73 17.06 19.50
N LEU A 452 -4.47 16.74 19.79
CA LEU A 452 -4.11 15.45 20.37
C LEU A 452 -4.72 15.24 21.77
N ALA A 453 -4.79 16.29 22.59
CA ALA A 453 -5.50 16.24 23.86
C ALA A 453 -7.00 15.91 23.68
N ILE A 454 -7.66 16.53 22.70
CA ILE A 454 -9.05 16.22 22.37
C ILE A 454 -9.21 14.77 21.93
N HIS A 455 -8.32 14.25 21.07
CA HIS A 455 -8.36 12.85 20.63
C HIS A 455 -8.18 11.88 21.80
N CYS A 456 -7.22 12.14 22.69
CA CYS A 456 -7.05 11.37 23.91
C CYS A 456 -8.34 11.37 24.75
N LEU A 457 -8.93 12.54 25.01
CA LEU A 457 -10.13 12.64 25.84
C LEU A 457 -11.36 11.97 25.19
N LYS A 458 -11.54 12.13 23.87
CA LYS A 458 -12.59 11.44 23.12
C LYS A 458 -12.44 9.92 23.21
N HIS A 459 -11.21 9.42 23.08
CA HIS A 459 -10.92 7.99 23.19
C HIS A 459 -11.27 7.45 24.58
N LEU A 460 -10.87 8.17 25.65
CA LEU A 460 -11.22 7.79 27.03
C LEU A 460 -12.72 7.87 27.31
N ALA A 461 -13.43 8.84 26.73
CA ALA A 461 -14.87 8.98 26.89
C ALA A 461 -15.65 7.84 26.18
N GLY A 462 -15.13 7.31 25.08
CA GLY A 462 -15.72 6.21 24.33
C GLY A 462 -15.41 4.81 24.88
N TYR A 463 -14.53 4.68 25.87
CA TYR A 463 -14.13 3.38 26.41
C TYR A 463 -15.20 2.85 27.39
N PRO A 464 -15.73 1.63 27.18
CA PRO A 464 -16.77 1.07 28.05
C PRO A 464 -16.25 0.77 29.46
N SER A 465 -17.18 0.70 30.41
CA SER A 465 -16.94 0.52 31.85
C SER A 465 -16.30 -0.83 32.20
N LYS A 466 -14.97 -0.91 32.06
CA LYS A 466 -14.11 -1.87 32.79
C LYS A 466 -13.50 -1.16 34.00
N ASP A 467 -12.96 -1.90 34.97
CA ASP A 467 -12.31 -1.32 36.15
C ASP A 467 -11.07 -0.47 35.81
N PHE A 468 -10.51 -0.67 34.60
CA PHE A 468 -9.31 0.00 34.08
C PHE A 468 -9.42 0.28 32.58
N PHE A 469 -8.69 1.30 32.12
CA PHE A 469 -8.38 1.48 30.70
C PHE A 469 -7.34 0.44 30.26
N GLU A 470 -7.54 -0.18 29.11
CA GLU A 470 -6.65 -1.21 28.57
C GLU A 470 -6.30 -0.87 27.11
N GLY A 471 -5.08 -1.21 26.70
CA GLY A 471 -4.61 -0.98 25.34
C GLY A 471 -3.66 0.20 25.24
N ASP A 472 -2.79 0.14 24.24
CA ASP A 472 -1.72 1.10 24.00
C ASP A 472 -2.21 2.54 23.82
N VAL A 473 -3.33 2.74 23.11
CA VAL A 473 -3.96 4.05 22.92
C VAL A 473 -4.58 4.57 24.21
N ALA A 474 -5.27 3.72 24.97
CA ALA A 474 -5.90 4.12 26.22
C ALA A 474 -4.85 4.45 27.29
N ASP A 475 -3.78 3.67 27.38
CA ASP A 475 -2.61 3.94 28.23
C ASP A 475 -1.96 5.27 27.86
N TYR A 476 -1.73 5.50 26.56
CA TYR A 476 -1.19 6.76 26.07
C TYR A 476 -2.10 7.93 26.40
N ALA A 477 -3.39 7.81 26.12
CA ALA A 477 -4.38 8.86 26.33
C ALA A 477 -4.47 9.23 27.82
N CYS A 478 -4.58 8.22 28.70
CA CYS A 478 -4.62 8.40 30.15
C CYS A 478 -3.44 9.22 30.69
N LEU A 479 -2.25 8.98 30.15
CA LEU A 479 -1.01 9.59 30.62
C LEU A 479 -0.72 10.96 30.00
N ASN A 480 -1.13 11.20 28.76
CA ASN A 480 -0.59 12.32 27.97
C ASN A 480 -1.60 13.44 27.67
N TRP A 481 -2.92 13.23 27.85
CA TRP A 481 -3.90 14.30 27.61
C TRP A 481 -3.61 15.60 28.41
N PRO A 482 -3.20 15.57 29.71
CA PRO A 482 -2.92 16.81 30.45
C PRO A 482 -1.65 17.48 29.95
N HIS A 483 -0.66 16.68 29.55
CA HIS A 483 0.62 17.18 29.05
C HIS A 483 0.45 17.88 27.71
N HIS A 484 -0.41 17.36 26.83
CA HIS A 484 -0.73 18.01 25.57
C HIS A 484 -1.48 19.33 25.74
N ILE A 485 -2.41 19.41 26.71
CA ILE A 485 -3.01 20.70 27.07
C ILE A 485 -1.94 21.69 27.51
N LEU A 486 -1.03 21.26 28.39
CA LEU A 486 0.06 22.11 28.88
C LEU A 486 0.90 22.70 27.74
N LEU A 487 1.31 21.88 26.78
CA LEU A 487 2.10 22.32 25.62
C LEU A 487 1.29 23.16 24.62
N GLY A 488 -0.01 22.92 24.51
CA GLY A 488 -0.89 23.64 23.61
C GLY A 488 -1.13 25.10 24.01
N PHE A 489 -1.18 25.39 25.31
CA PHE A 489 -1.41 26.75 25.83
C PHE A 489 -0.15 27.62 25.96
N GLN A 490 1.03 27.12 25.55
CA GLN A 490 2.28 27.89 25.69
C GLN A 490 2.45 29.01 24.67
N THR A 491 1.94 28.86 23.44
CA THR A 491 2.26 29.80 22.34
C THR A 491 1.11 30.22 21.43
N SER A 492 -0.06 29.59 21.50
CA SER A 492 -1.14 29.81 20.51
C SER A 492 -2.32 30.62 21.06
N LYS A 493 -2.91 31.48 20.21
CA LYS A 493 -4.25 32.03 20.44
C LYS A 493 -5.26 30.91 20.19
N VAL A 494 -5.76 30.31 21.25
CA VAL A 494 -6.70 29.19 21.17
C VAL A 494 -8.11 29.72 20.87
N ASP A 495 -8.79 29.09 19.92
CA ASP A 495 -10.18 29.40 19.61
C ASP A 495 -11.12 29.02 20.76
N GLU A 496 -12.21 29.76 20.92
CA GLU A 496 -13.23 29.53 21.95
C GLU A 496 -13.91 28.17 21.75
N THR A 497 -14.09 27.73 20.50
CA THR A 497 -14.67 26.42 20.15
C THR A 497 -13.79 25.25 20.65
N MET A 498 -12.47 25.35 20.48
CA MET A 498 -11.49 24.38 20.95
C MET A 498 -11.48 24.31 22.47
N THR A 499 -11.47 25.48 23.13
CA THR A 499 -11.49 25.59 24.59
C THR A 499 -12.76 24.97 25.16
N THR A 500 -13.92 25.28 24.58
CA THR A 500 -15.22 24.71 24.97
C THR A 500 -15.20 23.18 24.83
N SER A 501 -14.72 22.67 23.69
CA SER A 501 -14.62 21.23 23.44
C SER A 501 -13.75 20.51 24.48
N LEU A 502 -12.59 21.09 24.82
CA LEU A 502 -11.70 20.55 25.86
C LEU A 502 -12.38 20.53 27.24
N VAL A 503 -13.00 21.64 27.64
CA VAL A 503 -13.70 21.74 28.94
C VAL A 503 -14.80 20.68 29.03
N THR A 504 -15.66 20.58 28.02
CA THR A 504 -16.74 19.58 27.99
C THR A 504 -16.22 18.16 28.09
N LEU A 505 -15.16 17.83 27.34
CA LEU A 505 -14.58 16.47 27.36
C LEU A 505 -13.91 16.14 28.70
N ILE A 506 -13.26 17.11 29.35
CA ILE A 506 -12.67 16.92 30.68
C ILE A 506 -13.77 16.73 31.72
N GLU A 507 -14.81 17.56 31.71
CA GLU A 507 -15.96 17.42 32.62
C GLU A 507 -16.63 16.05 32.47
N ASN A 508 -16.81 15.58 31.23
CA ASN A 508 -17.33 14.25 30.95
C ASN A 508 -16.41 13.14 31.49
N LEU A 509 -15.10 13.22 31.22
CA LEU A 509 -14.14 12.24 31.73
C LEU A 509 -14.22 12.16 33.26
N LEU A 510 -14.19 13.30 33.95
CA LEU A 510 -14.14 13.31 35.41
C LEU A 510 -15.47 12.90 36.05
N THR A 511 -16.59 13.22 35.42
CA THR A 511 -17.93 12.86 35.92
C THR A 511 -18.23 11.38 35.72
N PHE A 512 -17.93 10.83 34.54
CA PHE A 512 -18.37 9.49 34.17
C PHE A 512 -17.28 8.42 34.25
N GLN A 513 -16.02 8.80 34.08
CA GLN A 513 -14.88 7.88 33.97
C GLN A 513 -13.75 8.21 34.96
N GLY A 514 -13.94 9.18 35.86
CA GLY A 514 -12.88 9.73 36.71
C GLY A 514 -12.27 8.69 37.65
N LYS A 515 -13.10 7.80 38.20
CA LYS A 515 -12.64 6.68 39.04
C LYS A 515 -11.79 5.68 38.25
N ILE A 516 -12.18 5.36 37.02
CA ILE A 516 -11.46 4.42 36.14
C ILE A 516 -10.12 5.02 35.72
N TRP A 517 -10.10 6.31 35.36
CA TRP A 517 -8.88 7.03 35.08
C TRP A 517 -7.93 7.02 36.28
N TYR A 518 -8.43 7.38 37.46
CA TYR A 518 -7.62 7.38 38.69
C TYR A 518 -7.07 5.99 39.02
N ASN A 519 -7.89 4.95 38.95
CA ASN A 519 -7.46 3.58 39.18
C ASN A 519 -6.36 3.16 38.20
N THR A 520 -6.56 3.42 36.90
CA THR A 520 -5.55 3.14 35.86
C THR A 520 -4.26 3.91 36.14
N MET A 521 -4.34 5.14 36.62
CA MET A 521 -3.17 5.92 37.00
C MET A 521 -2.35 5.28 38.14
N LEU A 522 -3.00 4.59 39.09
CA LEU A 522 -2.32 3.95 40.22
C LEU A 522 -1.48 2.74 39.83
N THR A 523 -1.70 2.14 38.67
CA THR A 523 -0.95 0.96 38.21
C THR A 523 0.37 1.34 37.49
N PHE A 524 0.55 2.61 37.11
CA PHE A 524 1.76 3.08 36.43
C PHE A 524 2.91 3.39 37.40
N ARG A 525 4.16 3.32 36.88
CA ARG A 525 5.39 3.56 37.66
C ARG A 525 5.39 4.95 38.37
N PRO A 526 5.98 5.08 39.56
CA PRO A 526 5.94 6.31 40.37
C PRO A 526 6.36 7.59 39.64
N HIS A 527 7.38 7.52 38.77
CA HIS A 527 7.87 8.68 38.02
C HIS A 527 6.84 9.28 37.05
N ASN A 528 5.95 8.46 36.47
CA ASN A 528 4.88 8.94 35.59
C ASN A 528 3.79 9.67 36.38
N LYS A 529 3.55 9.25 37.62
CA LYS A 529 2.57 9.87 38.54
C LYS A 529 2.98 11.28 38.93
N GLU A 530 4.26 11.50 39.27
CA GLU A 530 4.79 12.82 39.63
C GLU A 530 4.74 13.81 38.46
N ARG A 531 5.18 13.38 37.27
CA ARG A 531 5.19 14.23 36.06
C ARG A 531 3.79 14.71 35.68
N MET A 532 2.79 13.84 35.81
CA MET A 532 1.40 14.18 35.51
C MET A 532 0.79 15.11 36.56
N LEU A 533 1.02 14.85 37.85
CA LEU A 533 0.56 15.75 38.92
C LEU A 533 1.12 17.15 38.73
N SER A 534 2.37 17.29 38.30
CA SER A 534 2.93 18.58 37.87
C SER A 534 2.13 19.18 36.72
N CYS A 535 1.91 18.44 35.63
CA CYS A 535 1.19 18.96 34.46
C CYS A 535 -0.25 19.42 34.78
N VAL A 536 -0.97 18.70 35.64
CA VAL A 536 -2.33 19.08 36.08
C VAL A 536 -2.28 20.33 36.96
N MET A 537 -1.28 20.43 37.84
CA MET A 537 -1.07 21.59 38.70
C MET A 537 -0.65 22.83 37.92
N ASP A 538 0.23 22.68 36.92
CA ASP A 538 0.72 23.75 36.05
C ASP A 538 -0.35 24.16 35.05
N GLY A 539 -1.12 23.21 34.51
CA GLY A 539 -2.29 23.46 33.67
C GLY A 539 -3.33 24.31 34.40
N LYS A 540 -3.59 24.04 35.68
CA LYS A 540 -4.47 24.87 36.53
C LYS A 540 -4.00 26.33 36.56
N ILE A 541 -2.70 26.57 36.65
CA ILE A 541 -2.11 27.92 36.66
C ILE A 541 -2.28 28.59 35.30
N LEU A 542 -1.99 27.87 34.21
CA LEU A 542 -2.16 28.38 32.83
C LEU A 542 -3.61 28.71 32.47
N PHE A 543 -4.55 27.87 32.90
CA PHE A 543 -5.97 28.17 32.76
C PHE A 543 -6.34 29.38 33.60
N GLN A 544 -5.90 29.49 34.86
CA GLN A 544 -6.16 30.70 35.68
C GLN A 544 -5.60 31.99 35.04
N VAL A 545 -4.45 31.95 34.39
CA VAL A 545 -3.82 33.10 33.72
C VAL A 545 -4.54 33.48 32.42
N SER A 546 -4.94 32.48 31.61
CA SER A 546 -5.69 32.72 30.37
C SER A 546 -7.14 33.18 30.61
N TYR A 547 -7.68 32.86 31.79
CA TYR A 547 -9.06 33.15 32.22
C TYR A 547 -9.33 34.58 32.65
N CYS A 548 -8.31 35.43 32.86
CA CYS A 548 -8.55 36.84 33.18
C CYS A 548 -9.27 37.61 32.05
N ASN A 549 -9.49 37.00 30.87
CA ASN A 549 -10.16 37.63 29.72
C ASN A 549 -11.47 36.99 29.23
N CYS A 550 -11.93 35.82 29.73
CA CYS A 550 -13.23 35.24 29.36
C CYS A 550 -13.90 34.54 30.55
N GLN A 551 -15.15 34.92 30.87
CA GLN A 551 -15.94 34.32 31.95
C GLN A 551 -16.51 32.96 31.54
N MET A 552 -15.97 31.83 32.02
CA MET A 552 -16.80 30.63 32.29
C MET A 552 -16.18 29.50 33.16
N ASN A 553 -16.93 29.15 34.22
CA ASN A 553 -17.01 27.91 35.01
C ASN A 553 -15.94 27.51 36.07
N THR A 554 -16.32 27.76 37.32
CA THR A 554 -15.79 27.27 38.61
C THR A 554 -15.65 25.73 38.70
N THR A 555 -16.31 24.98 37.83
CA THR A 555 -16.36 23.50 37.80
C THR A 555 -15.00 22.86 37.55
N LEU A 556 -14.17 23.39 36.64
CA LEU A 556 -12.85 22.82 36.29
C LEU A 556 -11.82 22.94 37.44
N LEU A 557 -11.88 24.05 38.18
CA LEU A 557 -11.08 24.32 39.38
C LEU A 557 -11.49 23.38 40.54
N ILE A 558 -12.79 23.09 40.66
CA ILE A 558 -13.34 22.13 41.64
C ILE A 558 -12.92 20.71 41.27
N CYS A 559 -13.00 20.32 39.99
CA CYS A 559 -12.56 19.03 39.47
C CYS A 559 -11.08 18.70 39.75
N ILE A 560 -10.18 19.67 39.56
CA ILE A 560 -8.74 19.51 39.87
C ILE A 560 -8.51 19.45 41.40
N SER A 561 -9.32 20.17 42.19
CA SER A 561 -9.26 20.08 43.66
C SER A 561 -9.77 18.73 44.19
N HIS A 562 -10.71 18.08 43.49
CA HIS A 562 -11.22 16.75 43.84
C HIS A 562 -10.18 15.64 43.61
N CYS A 563 -9.36 15.76 42.55
CA CYS A 563 -8.20 14.88 42.33
C CYS A 563 -7.15 14.98 43.46
N ARG A 564 -7.02 16.15 44.10
CA ARG A 564 -6.21 16.30 45.33
C ARG A 564 -6.85 15.63 46.54
N GLY A 565 -8.17 15.71 46.68
CA GLY A 565 -8.92 15.10 47.79
C GLY A 565 -8.80 13.56 47.83
N GLN A 566 -8.76 12.91 46.67
CA GLN A 566 -8.57 11.44 46.57
C GLN A 566 -7.10 10.99 46.64
N SER A 567 -6.13 11.90 46.61
CA SER A 567 -4.71 11.59 46.80
C SER A 567 -4.26 11.58 48.28
N LEU A 568 -5.16 12.01 49.18
CA LEU A 568 -4.95 12.13 50.63
C LEU A 568 -5.76 11.12 51.46
N GLN A 569 -6.46 10.19 50.80
CA GLN A 569 -7.03 8.95 51.35
C GLN A 569 -6.47 7.78 50.56
#